data_AF-A0A7C1K8R1-F1
#
_entry.id   AF-A0A7C1K8R1-F1
#
_cell.length_a   1.000
_cell.length_b   1.000
_cell.length_c   1.000
_cell.angle_alpha   90.00
_cell.angle_beta   90.00
_cell.angle_gamma   90.00
#
_symmetry.space_group_name_H-M   'P 1'
#
loop_
_entity.id
_entity.type
_entity.pdbx_description
1 polymer ?
#
loop_
_entity_poly.entity_id
_entity_poly.type
_entity_poly.pdbx_seq_one_letter_code
_entity_poly.pdbx_strand_id
1 'polypeptide(L)'
;GHHVFFLVPTGRAVEIEHTTLRAAAYEPLLRRLLEKQQTVGIEVKPTCAPQFMRIARQLGIPVKYARGCLAGLSYCLIDPVGNVQACAYLDIVAGNIREKPFDVIWRTAEIFVRLRTRKYDGACGMCEYQDVCGGCRARAYYYHGDYMAEEPWCLYRPREKSHAVG
;
A
#
# COMPACT_ATOMS: atom_id res chain seq x y z
N GLY A 1 -4.42 -19.19 6.80
CA GLY A 1 -5.16 -18.18 6.04
C GLY A 1 -4.82 -18.31 4.57
N HIS A 2 -5.65 -17.78 3.68
CA HIS A 2 -5.42 -17.70 2.25
C HIS A 2 -5.09 -16.25 1.87
N HIS A 3 -3.96 -16.03 1.21
CA HIS A 3 -3.50 -14.71 0.81
C HIS A 3 -3.69 -14.53 -0.69
N VAL A 4 -4.54 -13.59 -1.07
CA VAL A 4 -4.77 -13.24 -2.47
C VAL A 4 -3.82 -12.11 -2.83
N PHE A 5 -2.79 -12.41 -3.60
CA PHE A 5 -1.79 -11.44 -4.01
C PHE A 5 -2.28 -10.63 -5.21
N PHE A 6 -2.27 -9.30 -5.06
CA PHE A 6 -2.53 -8.38 -6.16
C PHE A 6 -1.22 -7.99 -6.81
N LEU A 7 -1.13 -8.18 -8.13
CA LEU A 7 0.08 -7.96 -8.91
C LEU A 7 0.63 -6.55 -8.69
N VAL A 8 1.90 -6.44 -8.33
CA VAL A 8 2.68 -5.19 -8.35
C VAL A 8 3.73 -5.35 -9.46
N PRO A 9 3.75 -4.51 -10.50
CA PRO A 9 4.61 -4.75 -11.66
C PRO A 9 6.09 -4.41 -11.35
N THR A 10 6.79 -5.31 -10.67
CA THR A 10 8.22 -5.14 -10.35
C THR A 10 8.99 -6.43 -10.57
N GLY A 11 10.28 -6.33 -10.89
CA GLY A 11 11.09 -7.49 -11.27
C GLY A 11 10.47 -8.23 -12.47
N ARG A 12 10.37 -9.56 -12.39
CA ARG A 12 9.76 -10.38 -13.45
C ARG A 12 8.28 -10.08 -13.69
N ALA A 13 7.57 -9.50 -12.72
CA ALA A 13 6.15 -9.18 -12.90
C ALA A 13 5.91 -8.03 -13.90
N VAL A 14 6.94 -7.29 -14.29
CA VAL A 14 6.86 -6.27 -15.35
C VAL A 14 6.44 -6.90 -16.69
N GLU A 15 6.92 -8.11 -17.00
CA GLU A 15 6.61 -8.81 -18.25
C GLU A 15 5.12 -9.20 -18.37
N ILE A 16 4.45 -9.37 -17.24
CA ILE A 16 3.04 -9.74 -17.15
C ILE A 16 2.16 -8.58 -16.67
N GLU A 17 2.66 -7.33 -16.70
CA GLU A 17 1.90 -6.14 -16.27
C GLU A 17 0.53 -6.05 -16.94
N HIS A 18 0.47 -6.39 -18.23
CA HIS A 18 -0.76 -6.37 -19.03
C HIS A 18 -1.87 -7.28 -18.49
N THR A 19 -1.52 -8.30 -17.69
CA THR A 19 -2.46 -9.22 -17.03
C THR A 19 -3.05 -8.66 -15.73
N THR A 20 -2.54 -7.51 -15.26
CA THR A 20 -2.97 -6.90 -14.00
C THR A 20 -4.45 -6.51 -14.03
N LEU A 21 -5.11 -6.66 -12.89
CA LEU A 21 -6.44 -6.09 -12.71
C LEU A 21 -6.34 -4.57 -12.74
N ARG A 22 -7.12 -3.97 -13.64
CA ARG A 22 -7.25 -2.51 -13.75
C ARG A 22 -8.32 -2.00 -12.79
N ALA A 23 -8.37 -0.68 -12.66
CA ALA A 23 -9.19 0.05 -11.69
C ALA A 23 -10.66 -0.41 -11.62
N ALA A 24 -11.30 -0.67 -12.78
CA ALA A 24 -12.71 -1.09 -12.85
C ALA A 24 -13.00 -2.46 -12.22
N ALA A 25 -12.06 -3.40 -12.30
CA ALA A 25 -12.22 -4.75 -11.74
C ALA A 25 -11.63 -4.89 -10.32
N TYR A 26 -10.78 -3.94 -9.91
CA TYR A 26 -10.00 -4.04 -8.68
C TYR A 26 -10.87 -4.01 -7.42
N GLU A 27 -11.72 -2.99 -7.27
CA GLU A 27 -12.61 -2.86 -6.12
C GLU A 27 -13.69 -3.95 -6.05
N PRO A 28 -14.38 -4.32 -7.15
CA PRO A 28 -15.32 -5.44 -7.13
C PRO A 28 -14.69 -6.75 -6.61
N LEU A 29 -13.45 -7.05 -7.00
CA LEU A 29 -12.76 -8.23 -6.46
C LEU A 29 -12.50 -8.09 -4.95
N LEU A 30 -12.01 -6.93 -4.49
CA LEU A 30 -11.77 -6.71 -3.06
C LEU A 30 -13.04 -6.84 -2.22
N ARG A 31 -14.16 -6.32 -2.71
CA ARG A 31 -15.48 -6.49 -2.08
C ARG A 31 -15.85 -7.96 -1.97
N ARG A 32 -15.75 -8.72 -3.07
CA ARG A 32 -16.01 -10.16 -3.08
C ARG A 32 -15.13 -10.93 -2.11
N LEU A 33 -13.84 -10.57 -1.98
CA LEU A 33 -12.93 -11.20 -1.02
C LEU A 33 -13.33 -10.90 0.43
N LEU A 34 -13.72 -9.66 0.74
CA LEU A 34 -14.18 -9.26 2.07
C LEU A 34 -15.49 -9.94 2.46
N GLU A 35 -16.45 -10.02 1.54
CA GLU A 35 -17.69 -10.76 1.73
C GLU A 35 -17.40 -12.25 1.93
N LYS A 36 -16.52 -12.83 1.10
CA LYS A 36 -16.16 -14.25 1.22
C LYS A 36 -15.56 -14.55 2.58
N GLN A 37 -14.69 -13.68 3.11
CA GLN A 37 -14.09 -13.82 4.44
C GLN A 37 -15.13 -14.00 5.55
N GLN A 38 -16.31 -13.38 5.45
CA GLN A 38 -17.38 -13.51 6.46
C GLN A 38 -18.05 -14.91 6.46
N THR A 39 -17.88 -15.67 5.38
CA THR A 39 -18.58 -16.95 5.17
C THR A 39 -17.70 -18.18 5.36
N VAL A 40 -16.41 -17.99 5.69
CA VAL A 40 -15.45 -19.08 5.81
C VAL A 40 -14.72 -19.03 7.14
N GLY A 41 -14.35 -20.19 7.69
CA GLY A 41 -13.58 -20.29 8.93
C GLY A 41 -12.09 -19.96 8.81
N ILE A 42 -11.63 -19.57 7.61
CA ILE A 42 -10.22 -19.20 7.36
C ILE A 42 -10.12 -17.73 7.00
N GLU A 43 -9.02 -17.09 7.38
CA GLU A 43 -8.72 -15.74 6.91
C GLU A 43 -8.54 -15.70 5.39
N VAL A 44 -9.13 -14.71 4.73
CA VAL A 44 -8.91 -14.39 3.31
C VAL A 44 -8.36 -12.98 3.23
N LYS A 45 -7.05 -12.85 3.00
CA LYS A 45 -6.35 -11.57 3.08
C LYS A 45 -5.91 -11.07 1.69
N PRO A 46 -6.44 -9.93 1.22
CA PRO A 46 -5.83 -9.20 0.11
C PRO A 46 -4.42 -8.72 0.46
N THR A 47 -3.43 -9.09 -0.34
CA THR A 47 -2.02 -8.71 -0.17
C THR A 47 -1.62 -7.77 -1.31
N CYS A 48 -0.88 -6.71 -0.98
CA CYS A 48 -0.54 -5.61 -1.90
C CYS A 48 -1.74 -4.80 -2.42
N ALA A 49 -2.90 -4.91 -1.77
CA ALA A 49 -4.12 -4.15 -2.08
C ALA A 49 -4.67 -3.38 -0.87
N PRO A 50 -3.97 -2.37 -0.33
CA PRO A 50 -4.37 -1.63 0.88
C PRO A 50 -5.79 -1.06 0.87
N GLN A 51 -6.37 -0.87 -0.31
CA GLN A 51 -7.74 -0.41 -0.52
C GLN A 51 -8.78 -1.30 0.19
N PHE A 52 -8.47 -2.57 0.48
CA PHE A 52 -9.38 -3.45 1.23
C PHE A 52 -9.73 -2.85 2.61
N MET A 53 -8.82 -2.10 3.24
CA MET A 53 -9.07 -1.44 4.52
C MET A 53 -10.14 -0.36 4.42
N ARG A 54 -10.07 0.44 3.35
CA ARG A 54 -11.09 1.46 3.04
C ARG A 54 -12.44 0.80 2.80
N ILE A 55 -12.47 -0.22 1.93
CA ILE A 55 -13.69 -0.92 1.54
C ILE A 55 -14.33 -1.62 2.75
N ALA A 56 -13.54 -2.29 3.59
CA ALA A 56 -14.03 -2.92 4.81
C ALA A 56 -14.69 -1.90 5.74
N ARG A 57 -14.07 -0.72 5.93
CA ARG A 57 -14.65 0.36 6.74
C ARG A 57 -15.94 0.91 6.14
N GLN A 58 -16.03 1.04 4.82
CA GLN A 58 -17.26 1.47 4.13
C GLN A 58 -18.40 0.44 4.27
N LEU A 59 -18.06 -0.85 4.33
CA LEU A 59 -19.03 -1.95 4.47
C LEU A 59 -19.34 -2.31 5.94
N GLY A 60 -18.68 -1.69 6.92
CA GLY A 60 -18.82 -2.06 8.33
C GLY A 60 -18.25 -3.46 8.65
N ILE A 61 -17.38 -4.00 7.80
CA ILE A 61 -16.77 -5.32 8.00
C ILE A 61 -15.56 -5.17 8.92
N PRO A 62 -15.53 -5.88 10.07
CA PRO A 62 -14.40 -5.82 10.98
C PRO A 62 -13.17 -6.48 10.35
N VAL A 63 -12.03 -5.82 10.48
CA VAL A 63 -10.72 -6.33 10.06
C VAL A 63 -9.74 -6.21 11.24
N LYS A 64 -8.89 -7.22 11.42
CA LYS A 64 -7.92 -7.25 12.54
C LYS A 64 -6.68 -6.36 12.35
N TYR A 65 -6.62 -5.63 11.24
CA TYR A 65 -5.45 -4.85 10.85
C TYR A 65 -5.65 -3.38 11.20
N ALA A 66 -4.59 -2.72 11.67
CA ALA A 66 -4.64 -1.27 11.90
C ALA A 66 -4.51 -0.47 10.59
N ARG A 67 -3.76 -0.99 9.61
CA ARG A 67 -3.45 -0.30 8.35
C ARG A 67 -3.17 -1.27 7.20
N GLY A 68 -3.46 -0.84 5.97
CA GLY A 68 -3.28 -1.61 4.74
C GLY A 68 -1.83 -1.61 4.26
N CYS A 69 -1.26 -0.45 3.92
CA CYS A 69 0.16 -0.35 3.58
C CYS A 69 1.01 -0.01 4.80
N LEU A 70 2.02 -0.84 5.09
CA LEU A 70 2.93 -0.67 6.22
C LEU A 70 4.33 -0.19 5.80
N ALA A 71 4.58 -0.05 4.49
CA ALA A 71 5.90 0.21 3.92
C ALA A 71 6.54 1.46 4.53
N GLY A 72 7.71 1.28 5.14
CA GLY A 72 8.48 2.35 5.77
C GLY A 72 7.88 2.98 7.04
N LEU A 73 6.71 2.49 7.48
CA LEU A 73 6.02 2.99 8.68
C LEU A 73 6.36 2.14 9.90
N SER A 74 6.08 0.85 9.79
CA SER A 74 6.32 -0.17 10.82
C SER A 74 6.92 -1.45 10.23
N TYR A 75 7.23 -1.43 8.93
CA TYR A 75 7.73 -2.57 8.17
C TYR A 75 8.80 -2.10 7.17
N CYS A 76 9.86 -2.88 7.04
CA CYS A 76 10.84 -2.85 5.97
C CYS A 76 11.32 -4.27 5.68
N LEU A 77 11.99 -4.43 4.54
CA LEU A 77 12.70 -5.65 4.15
C LEU A 77 14.21 -5.40 4.30
N ILE A 78 14.94 -6.44 4.71
CA ILE A 78 16.38 -6.54 4.51
C ILE A 78 16.62 -7.75 3.61
N ASP A 79 17.24 -7.56 2.44
CA ASP A 79 17.52 -8.64 1.51
C ASP A 79 18.76 -9.47 1.95
N PRO A 80 19.08 -10.62 1.31
CA PRO A 80 20.22 -11.45 1.69
C PRO A 80 21.59 -10.76 1.60
N VAL A 81 21.72 -9.73 0.74
CA VAL A 81 22.95 -8.93 0.58
C VAL A 81 22.94 -7.66 1.43
N GLY A 82 21.94 -7.51 2.29
CA GLY A 82 21.87 -6.51 3.36
C GLY A 82 21.22 -5.19 2.96
N ASN A 83 20.66 -5.08 1.76
CA ASN A 83 19.96 -3.87 1.35
C ASN A 83 18.66 -3.74 2.14
N VAL A 84 18.43 -2.55 2.69
CA VAL A 84 17.21 -2.19 3.39
C VAL A 84 16.27 -1.52 2.40
N GLN A 85 15.03 -1.99 2.31
CA GLN A 85 13.99 -1.44 1.43
C GLN A 85 12.68 -1.27 2.20
N ALA A 86 11.84 -0.30 1.80
CA ALA A 86 10.58 -0.04 2.49
C ALA A 86 9.50 -1.11 2.24
N CYS A 87 9.58 -1.82 1.11
CA CYS A 87 8.69 -2.91 0.74
C CYS A 87 9.42 -3.84 -0.22
N ALA A 88 9.11 -5.14 -0.20
CA ALA A 88 9.66 -6.12 -1.14
C ALA A 88 9.39 -5.79 -2.62
N TYR A 89 8.39 -4.95 -2.90
CA TYR A 89 8.03 -4.50 -4.24
C TYR A 89 8.36 -3.03 -4.50
N LEU A 90 8.93 -2.30 -3.53
CA LEU A 90 9.36 -0.92 -3.75
C LEU A 90 10.88 -0.93 -3.91
N ASP A 91 11.32 -0.98 -5.17
CA ASP A 91 12.72 -1.17 -5.53
C ASP A 91 13.54 0.12 -5.38
N ILE A 92 13.64 0.58 -4.14
CA ILE A 92 14.44 1.75 -3.73
C ILE A 92 15.23 1.31 -2.50
N VAL A 93 16.55 1.22 -2.67
CA VAL A 93 17.48 0.88 -1.59
C VAL A 93 17.64 2.08 -0.66
N ALA A 94 17.26 1.92 0.60
CA ALA A 94 17.38 2.92 1.65
C ALA A 94 18.80 2.97 2.27
N GLY A 95 19.59 1.91 2.08
CA GLY A 95 20.95 1.73 2.59
C GLY A 95 21.30 0.25 2.73
N ASN A 96 22.53 -0.07 3.13
CA ASN A 96 22.97 -1.44 3.38
C ASN A 96 23.45 -1.63 4.83
N ILE A 97 22.98 -2.67 5.51
CA ILE A 97 23.33 -2.94 6.92
C ILE A 97 24.80 -3.33 7.14
N ARG A 98 25.51 -3.72 6.08
CA ARG A 98 26.95 -4.00 6.12
C ARG A 98 27.78 -2.71 6.16
N GLU A 99 27.18 -1.58 5.78
CA GLU A 99 27.84 -0.27 5.71
C GLU A 99 27.39 0.66 6.84
N LYS A 100 26.12 0.61 7.22
CA LYS A 100 25.51 1.52 8.21
C LYS A 100 24.56 0.75 9.14
N PRO A 101 24.56 1.03 10.47
CA PRO A 101 23.64 0.37 11.39
C PRO A 101 22.18 0.53 10.97
N PHE A 102 21.41 -0.55 11.09
CA PHE A 102 20.01 -0.60 10.65
C PHE A 102 19.16 0.51 11.25
N ASP A 103 19.32 0.78 12.54
CA ASP A 103 18.54 1.78 13.27
C ASP A 103 18.80 3.20 12.74
N VAL A 104 20.02 3.49 12.28
CA VAL A 104 20.34 4.76 11.62
C VAL A 104 19.71 4.81 10.22
N ILE A 105 19.81 3.75 9.41
CA ILE A 105 19.13 3.67 8.10
C ILE A 105 17.62 3.90 8.29
N TRP A 106 17.00 3.15 9.19
CA TRP A 106 15.57 3.23 9.49
C TRP A 106 15.14 4.64 9.92
N ARG A 107 15.91 5.31 10.78
CA ARG A 107 15.57 6.65 11.26
C ARG A 107 15.80 7.74 10.23
N THR A 108 16.87 7.66 9.42
CA THR A 108 17.35 8.81 8.64
C THR A 108 17.23 8.68 7.13
N ALA A 109 17.03 7.48 6.56
CA ALA A 109 16.94 7.36 5.11
C ALA A 109 15.72 8.11 4.57
N GLU A 110 15.91 8.86 3.47
CA GLU A 110 14.91 9.78 2.93
C GLU A 110 13.55 9.11 2.71
N ILE A 111 13.56 7.92 2.11
CA ILE A 111 12.33 7.15 1.85
C ILE A 111 11.53 6.86 3.12
N PHE A 112 12.19 6.52 4.22
CA PHE A 112 11.52 6.27 5.50
C PHE A 112 11.00 7.55 6.14
N VAL A 113 11.79 8.63 6.09
CA VAL A 113 11.37 9.95 6.57
C VAL A 113 10.13 10.41 5.79
N ARG A 114 10.16 10.35 4.46
CA ARG A 114 9.05 10.76 3.59
C ARG A 114 7.81 9.89 3.79
N LEU A 115 7.92 8.57 3.79
CA LEU A 115 6.78 7.66 3.97
C LEU A 115 6.08 7.89 5.33
N ARG A 116 6.84 8.16 6.40
CA ARG A 116 6.28 8.45 7.74
C ARG A 116 5.50 9.76 7.81
N THR A 117 5.76 10.73 6.93
CA THR A 117 4.93 11.94 6.85
C THR A 117 3.50 11.62 6.42
N ARG A 118 3.31 10.55 5.64
CA ARG A 118 2.03 10.16 5.02
C ARG A 118 1.38 11.28 4.18
N LYS A 119 2.15 12.32 3.80
CA LYS A 119 1.70 13.40 2.93
C LYS A 119 1.73 12.92 1.48
N TYR A 120 0.78 12.05 1.14
CA TYR A 120 0.65 11.51 -0.22
C TYR A 120 0.07 12.57 -1.17
N ASP A 121 0.29 12.38 -2.46
CA ASP A 121 -0.24 13.25 -3.49
C ASP A 121 -1.56 12.69 -4.08
N GLY A 122 -2.19 13.49 -4.95
CA GLY A 122 -3.43 13.14 -5.65
C GLY A 122 -4.60 12.85 -4.71
N ALA A 123 -5.48 11.93 -5.12
CA ALA A 123 -6.65 11.57 -4.33
C ALA A 123 -6.26 10.98 -2.95
N CYS A 124 -5.09 10.35 -2.83
CA CYS A 124 -4.66 9.76 -1.56
C CYS A 124 -4.35 10.81 -0.49
N GLY A 125 -3.80 11.97 -0.88
CA GLY A 125 -3.44 13.07 0.04
C GLY A 125 -4.60 13.78 0.72
N MET A 126 -5.78 13.74 0.09
CA MET A 126 -7.01 14.35 0.61
C MET A 126 -8.05 13.32 1.09
N CYS A 127 -7.71 12.04 1.08
CA CYS A 127 -8.60 10.94 1.43
C CYS A 127 -8.82 10.80 2.94
N GLU A 128 -10.06 10.73 3.38
CA GLU A 128 -10.42 10.52 4.79
C GLU A 128 -10.00 9.13 5.32
N TYR A 129 -9.62 8.21 4.44
CA TYR A 129 -9.13 6.88 4.78
C TYR A 129 -7.61 6.74 4.71
N GLN A 130 -6.87 7.85 4.53
CA GLN A 130 -5.41 7.84 4.40
C GLN A 130 -4.72 7.09 5.55
N ASP A 131 -5.21 7.25 6.79
CA ASP A 131 -4.58 6.64 7.97
C ASP A 131 -4.67 5.12 8.01
N VAL A 132 -5.73 4.55 7.43
CA VAL A 132 -5.99 3.10 7.44
C VAL A 132 -5.63 2.41 6.12
N CYS A 133 -5.66 3.11 4.99
CA CYS A 133 -5.41 2.54 3.66
C CYS A 133 -3.99 2.89 3.18
N GLY A 134 -3.79 4.17 2.82
CA GLY A 134 -2.53 4.70 2.29
C GLY A 134 -2.12 4.21 0.90
N GLY A 135 -2.86 3.32 0.23
CA GLY A 135 -2.55 2.83 -1.12
C GLY A 135 -1.24 2.02 -1.23
N CYS A 136 -1.02 1.28 -2.32
CA CYS A 136 0.22 0.54 -2.51
C CYS A 136 1.33 1.49 -2.98
N ARG A 137 2.31 1.80 -2.11
CA ARG A 137 3.41 2.72 -2.43
C ARG A 137 4.32 2.20 -3.55
N ALA A 138 4.52 0.88 -3.60
CA ALA A 138 5.24 0.23 -4.69
C ALA A 138 4.55 0.40 -6.05
N ARG A 139 3.22 0.29 -6.07
CA ARG A 139 2.44 0.47 -7.29
C ARG A 139 2.41 1.93 -7.73
N ALA A 140 2.24 2.86 -6.78
CA ALA A 140 2.35 4.29 -7.06
C ALA A 140 3.70 4.62 -7.71
N TYR A 141 4.80 4.09 -7.16
CA TYR A 141 6.13 4.26 -7.73
C TYR A 141 6.25 3.72 -9.16
N TYR A 142 5.74 2.51 -9.42
CA TYR A 142 5.81 1.94 -10.77
C TYR A 142 5.10 2.78 -11.83
N TYR A 143 3.86 3.24 -11.57
CA TYR A 143 3.07 3.95 -12.57
C TYR A 143 3.38 5.46 -12.66
N HIS A 144 3.88 6.06 -11.58
CA HIS A 144 4.08 7.52 -11.51
C HIS A 144 5.54 7.93 -11.32
N GLY A 145 6.45 6.99 -11.08
CA GLY A 145 7.83 7.31 -10.69
C GLY A 145 7.96 7.89 -9.28
N ASP A 146 6.86 8.01 -8.52
CA ASP A 146 6.83 8.55 -7.17
C ASP A 146 6.03 7.65 -6.22
N TYR A 147 6.69 7.15 -5.17
CA TYR A 147 6.06 6.32 -4.14
C TYR A 147 5.11 7.11 -3.22
N MET A 148 5.14 8.44 -3.27
CA MET A 148 4.21 9.32 -2.58
C MET A 148 2.95 9.61 -3.40
N ALA A 149 2.92 9.28 -4.70
CA ALA A 149 1.76 9.47 -5.56
C ALA A 149 0.53 8.68 -5.11
N GLU A 150 -0.60 8.98 -5.76
CA GLU A 150 -1.84 8.25 -5.52
C GLU A 150 -1.78 6.80 -6.01
N GLU A 151 -2.69 5.98 -5.51
CA GLU A 151 -2.83 4.58 -5.91
C GLU A 151 -3.66 4.50 -7.21
N PRO A 152 -3.07 4.08 -8.35
CA PRO A 152 -3.70 4.21 -9.67
C PRO A 152 -4.95 3.36 -9.82
N TRP A 153 -5.08 2.26 -9.08
CA TRP A 153 -6.26 1.38 -9.14
C TRP A 153 -7.38 1.76 -8.17
N CYS A 154 -7.24 2.88 -7.47
CA CYS A 154 -8.28 3.40 -6.60
C CYS A 154 -9.17 4.40 -7.36
N LEU A 155 -10.38 3.96 -7.74
CA LEU A 155 -11.40 4.85 -8.35
C LEU A 155 -12.16 5.71 -7.34
N TYR A 156 -11.98 5.46 -6.04
CA TYR A 156 -12.59 6.30 -5.01
C TYR A 156 -12.01 7.71 -5.08
N ARG A 157 -12.89 8.71 -5.09
CA ARG A 157 -12.55 10.12 -5.03
C ARG A 157 -13.06 10.68 -3.70
N PRO A 158 -12.16 11.18 -2.83
CA PRO A 158 -12.56 11.83 -1.58
C PRO A 158 -13.47 13.02 -1.89
N ARG A 159 -14.39 13.32 -0.98
CA ARG A 159 -15.15 14.57 -1.06
C ARG A 159 -14.18 15.71 -0.77
N GLU A 160 -14.29 16.82 -1.51
CA GLU A 160 -13.60 18.05 -1.11
C GLU A 160 -13.95 18.35 0.34
N LYS A 161 -12.94 18.69 1.16
CA LYS A 161 -13.20 19.20 2.50
C LYS A 161 -13.92 20.53 2.31
N SER A 162 -15.23 20.55 2.52
CA SER A 162 -16.00 21.77 2.61
C SER A 162 -15.31 22.65 3.65
N HIS A 163 -14.72 23.77 3.21
CA HIS A 163 -14.21 24.78 4.10
C HIS A 163 -15.40 25.27 4.92
N ALA A 164 -15.48 24.83 6.18
CA ALA A 164 -16.32 25.49 7.15
C ALA A 164 -15.72 26.89 7.34
N VAL A 165 -16.36 27.88 6.70
CA VAL A 165 -16.15 29.28 6.99
C VAL A 165 -16.62 29.48 8.43
N GLY A 166 -15.67 29.69 9.33
CA GLY A 166 -15.88 30.09 10.72
C GLY A 166 -14.98 31.27 11.02
#